data_AF-A0A958PTS2-F1
#
_entry.id   AF-A0A958PTS2-F1
#
_cell.length_a   1.000
_cell.length_b   1.000
_cell.length_c   1.000
_cell.angle_alpha   90.00
_cell.angle_beta   90.00
_cell.angle_gamma   90.00
#
_symmetry.space_group_name_H-M   'P 1'
#
loop_
_entity.id
_entity.type
_entity.pdbx_description
1 polymer ?
#
loop_
_entity_poly.entity_id
_entity_poly.type
_entity_poly.pdbx_seq_one_letter_code
_entity_poly.pdbx_strand_id
1 'polypeptide(L)'
;MPILRIFITVLLCSSFHVFAKTSPESCLSAREFITTLEYLRSKKDFAMDDIHAQSLAHKVSKGCTGSAQRFITSVEVLSKVEAGTRVAMDIGLKLSQHSDAYAKSFIGLFKKSYLKEYFDLDMQTSLKIATSLSLDYKGNVEQALSDYFKVSEFCIGKEVNLPPPICAQLAQEIVKNNEHSTHSVAEAFIRVYRFVQETESLKSPVKDALAISRKVVAVDPNAATNFIEGYKYAISEKGLKFSAQQSLTLAYQMVERTSVPENPLNSETNRMPASK
;
A
#
# COMPACT_ATOMS: atom_id res chain seq x y z
N MET A 1 -71.31 -8.22 3.17
CA MET A 1 -69.87 -8.32 2.90
C MET A 1 -69.41 -7.04 2.19
N PRO A 2 -68.79 -6.06 2.87
CA PRO A 2 -68.17 -4.93 2.20
C PRO A 2 -66.66 -5.18 2.00
N ILE A 3 -66.20 -4.85 0.81
CA ILE A 3 -64.82 -4.98 0.34
C ILE A 3 -64.09 -3.69 0.72
N LEU A 4 -63.13 -3.78 1.64
CA LEU A 4 -62.29 -2.67 2.07
C LEU A 4 -61.11 -2.53 1.09
N ARG A 5 -61.14 -1.50 0.24
CA ARG A 5 -60.02 -1.14 -0.65
C ARG A 5 -59.04 -0.23 0.11
N ILE A 6 -57.84 -0.74 0.38
CA ILE A 6 -56.72 0.04 0.93
C ILE A 6 -55.92 0.60 -0.24
N PHE A 7 -55.92 1.93 -0.39
CA PHE A 7 -55.03 2.67 -1.29
C PHE A 7 -53.68 2.85 -0.59
N ILE A 8 -52.63 2.22 -1.11
CA ILE A 8 -51.24 2.44 -0.68
C ILE A 8 -50.65 3.55 -1.55
N THR A 9 -50.51 4.74 -0.98
CA THR A 9 -49.83 5.87 -1.61
C THR A 9 -48.31 5.68 -1.46
N VAL A 10 -47.63 5.35 -2.56
CA VAL A 10 -46.16 5.22 -2.61
C VAL A 10 -45.56 6.62 -2.65
N LEU A 11 -44.90 7.02 -1.56
CA LEU A 11 -44.14 8.26 -1.45
C LEU A 11 -42.77 8.07 -2.12
N LEU A 12 -42.60 8.59 -3.33
CA LEU A 12 -41.31 8.66 -4.03
C LEU A 12 -40.45 9.76 -3.39
N CYS A 13 -39.61 9.38 -2.43
CA CYS A 13 -38.52 10.23 -1.94
C CYS A 13 -37.42 10.30 -3.00
N SER A 14 -37.47 11.30 -3.87
CA SER A 14 -36.35 11.68 -4.74
C SER A 14 -35.21 12.20 -3.88
N SER A 15 -34.22 11.35 -3.57
CA SER A 15 -32.99 11.76 -2.90
C SER A 15 -32.16 12.60 -3.86
N PHE A 16 -32.30 13.92 -3.81
CA PHE A 16 -31.35 14.85 -4.40
C PHE A 16 -30.02 14.69 -3.67
N HIS A 17 -29.03 14.06 -4.33
CA HIS A 17 -27.64 14.15 -3.90
C HIS A 17 -27.16 15.59 -4.10
N VAL A 18 -27.26 16.38 -3.04
CA VAL A 18 -26.55 17.65 -2.93
C VAL A 18 -25.05 17.33 -2.96
N PHE A 19 -24.42 17.54 -4.10
CA PHE A 19 -22.97 17.58 -4.22
C PHE A 19 -22.47 18.78 -3.41
N ALA A 20 -22.16 18.54 -2.13
CA ALA A 20 -21.47 19.51 -1.30
C ALA A 20 -20.10 19.75 -1.93
N LYS A 21 -19.98 20.86 -2.66
CA LYS A 21 -18.72 21.40 -3.17
C LYS A 21 -17.88 21.74 -1.95
N THR A 22 -16.93 20.88 -1.57
CA THR A 22 -16.00 21.13 -0.48
C THR A 22 -15.31 22.46 -0.77
N SER A 23 -15.57 23.46 0.07
CA SER A 23 -14.87 24.74 0.01
C SER A 23 -13.36 24.46 0.02
N PRO A 24 -12.55 25.16 -0.80
CA PRO A 24 -11.10 25.01 -0.73
C PRO A 24 -10.66 25.25 0.71
N GLU A 25 -10.00 24.25 1.29
CA GLU A 25 -9.52 24.30 2.66
C GLU A 25 -8.50 25.45 2.76
N SER A 26 -8.73 26.40 3.67
CA SER A 26 -7.85 27.57 3.80
C SER A 26 -6.47 27.12 4.29
N CYS A 27 -5.45 27.28 3.43
CA CYS A 27 -4.07 26.92 3.74
C CYS A 27 -3.43 27.93 4.71
N LEU A 28 -2.90 27.46 5.85
CA LEU A 28 -2.25 28.30 6.87
C LEU A 28 -0.73 28.41 6.65
N SER A 29 -0.29 28.70 5.41
CA SER A 29 1.12 28.66 5.01
C SER A 29 2.06 29.55 5.85
N ALA A 30 1.61 30.72 6.30
CA ALA A 30 2.40 31.58 7.19
C ALA A 30 2.71 30.90 8.53
N ARG A 31 1.73 30.19 9.10
CA ARG A 31 1.92 29.40 10.32
C ARG A 31 2.91 28.28 10.09
N GLU A 32 2.78 27.55 8.98
CA GLU A 32 3.69 26.45 8.65
C GLU A 32 5.14 26.93 8.43
N PHE A 33 5.32 28.10 7.81
CA PHE A 33 6.62 28.75 7.67
C PHE A 33 7.22 29.09 9.03
N ILE A 34 6.47 29.83 9.88
CA ILE A 34 6.96 30.27 11.20
C ILE A 34 7.32 29.06 12.06
N THR A 35 6.44 28.06 12.15
CA THR A 35 6.70 26.84 12.92
C THR A 35 7.96 26.12 12.45
N THR A 36 8.16 25.99 11.13
CA THR A 36 9.34 25.33 10.58
C THR A 36 10.61 26.13 10.85
N LEU A 37 10.57 27.45 10.68
CA LEU A 37 11.72 28.33 10.91
C LEU A 37 12.16 28.31 12.38
N GLU A 38 11.20 28.44 13.30
CA GLU A 38 11.49 28.39 14.74
C GLU A 38 12.02 27.02 15.17
N TYR A 39 11.49 25.93 14.60
CA TYR A 39 12.07 24.61 14.77
C TYR A 39 13.54 24.56 14.31
N LEU A 40 13.83 24.99 13.07
CA LEU A 40 15.19 24.96 12.52
C LEU A 40 16.16 25.81 13.37
N ARG A 41 15.76 27.00 13.79
CA ARG A 41 16.54 27.88 14.69
C ARG A 41 16.80 27.25 16.05
N SER A 42 15.87 26.44 16.56
CA SER A 42 16.04 25.74 17.83
C SER A 42 17.08 24.61 17.78
N LYS A 43 17.38 24.06 16.59
CA LYS A 43 18.27 22.91 16.40
C LYS A 43 19.69 23.36 16.01
N LYS A 44 20.46 23.78 17.02
CA LYS A 44 21.85 24.26 16.85
C LYS A 44 22.77 23.23 16.17
N ASP A 45 22.53 21.94 16.40
CA ASP A 45 23.33 20.83 15.84
C ASP A 45 23.20 20.69 14.32
N PHE A 46 22.21 21.34 13.70
CA PHE A 46 22.09 21.35 12.24
C PHE A 46 23.11 22.25 11.54
N ALA A 47 23.81 23.11 12.28
CA ALA A 47 24.82 24.04 11.73
C ALA A 47 24.32 24.82 10.49
N MET A 48 23.03 25.20 10.49
CA MET A 48 22.37 25.89 9.38
C MET A 48 22.31 27.39 9.65
N ASP A 49 22.71 28.21 8.68
CA ASP A 49 22.52 29.66 8.78
C ASP A 49 21.06 30.08 8.57
N ASP A 50 20.74 31.31 8.97
CA ASP A 50 19.36 31.81 8.96
C ASP A 50 18.78 31.91 7.55
N ILE A 51 19.60 32.18 6.52
CA ILE A 51 19.14 32.29 5.13
C ILE A 51 18.70 30.91 4.61
N HIS A 52 19.48 29.88 4.86
CA HIS A 52 19.14 28.51 4.51
C HIS A 52 17.92 28.01 5.31
N ALA A 53 17.83 28.35 6.59
CA ALA A 53 16.67 28.01 7.42
C ALA A 53 15.37 28.65 6.90
N GLN A 54 15.41 29.93 6.54
CA GLN A 54 14.29 30.63 5.90
C GLN A 54 13.92 30.00 4.54
N SER A 55 14.92 29.66 3.72
CA SER A 55 14.69 29.00 2.42
C SER A 55 14.00 27.64 2.59
N LEU A 56 14.45 26.83 3.54
CA LEU A 56 13.85 25.52 3.82
C LEU A 56 12.44 25.66 4.40
N ALA A 57 12.23 26.56 5.36
CA ALA A 57 10.90 26.86 5.90
C ALA A 57 9.92 27.34 4.81
N HIS A 58 10.40 28.14 3.87
CA HIS A 58 9.61 28.57 2.70
C HIS A 58 9.23 27.40 1.78
N LYS A 59 10.12 26.42 1.61
CA LYS A 59 9.79 25.20 0.83
C LYS A 59 8.78 24.33 1.57
N VAL A 60 8.96 24.14 2.88
CA VAL A 60 8.06 23.33 3.71
C VAL A 60 6.64 23.92 3.69
N SER A 61 6.49 25.24 3.84
CA SER A 61 5.17 25.89 3.90
C SER A 61 4.33 25.77 2.62
N LYS A 62 4.93 25.41 1.49
CA LYS A 62 4.21 25.09 0.23
C LYS A 62 3.35 23.83 0.34
N GLY A 63 3.64 22.94 1.30
CA GLY A 63 2.85 21.74 1.58
C GLY A 63 1.55 22.02 2.33
N CYS A 64 1.21 23.29 2.59
CA CYS A 64 0.00 23.73 3.27
C CYS A 64 -0.20 23.11 4.67
N THR A 65 -1.44 23.04 5.15
CA THR A 65 -1.79 22.68 6.52
C THR A 65 -1.12 21.36 6.95
N GLY A 66 -0.41 21.42 8.08
CA GLY A 66 0.29 20.27 8.67
C GLY A 66 1.68 19.96 8.09
N SER A 67 2.13 20.70 7.07
CA SER A 67 3.44 20.49 6.44
C SER A 67 4.60 20.65 7.42
N ALA A 68 4.55 21.63 8.33
CA ALA A 68 5.56 21.80 9.36
C ALA A 68 5.62 20.59 10.30
N GLN A 69 4.46 20.08 10.73
CA GLN A 69 4.40 18.91 11.60
C GLN A 69 4.98 17.66 10.92
N ARG A 70 4.63 17.41 9.65
CA ARG A 70 5.17 16.29 8.87
C ARG A 70 6.69 16.40 8.71
N PHE A 71 7.19 17.60 8.38
CA PHE A 71 8.62 17.89 8.30
C PHE A 71 9.33 17.58 9.63
N ILE A 72 8.89 18.22 10.71
CA ILE A 72 9.50 18.12 12.04
C ILE A 72 9.51 16.66 12.52
N THR A 73 8.36 15.98 12.47
CA THR A 73 8.26 14.61 12.96
C THR A 73 9.21 13.67 12.22
N SER A 74 9.30 13.82 10.89
CA SER A 74 10.16 12.98 10.06
C SER A 74 11.64 13.26 10.33
N VAL A 75 12.04 14.54 10.41
CA VAL A 75 13.41 14.94 10.74
C VAL A 75 13.81 14.43 12.12
N GLU A 76 12.94 14.53 13.13
CA GLU A 76 13.24 14.07 14.48
C GLU A 76 13.38 12.55 14.55
N VAL A 77 12.54 11.78 13.86
CA VAL A 77 12.65 10.32 13.80
C VAL A 77 14.00 9.91 13.19
N LEU A 78 14.39 10.56 12.09
CA LEU A 78 15.63 10.23 11.38
C LEU A 78 16.89 10.75 12.10
N SER A 79 16.79 11.86 12.82
CA SER A 79 17.90 12.38 13.62
C SER A 79 18.18 11.50 14.83
N LYS A 80 17.14 10.91 15.46
CA LYS A 80 17.30 9.99 16.61
C LYS A 80 18.07 8.71 16.29
N VAL A 81 18.16 8.35 15.01
CA VAL A 81 18.91 7.19 14.52
C VAL A 81 20.15 7.61 13.74
N GLU A 82 20.55 8.88 13.86
CA GLU A 82 21.76 9.44 13.27
C GLU A 82 21.85 9.26 11.75
N ALA A 83 20.70 9.34 11.04
CA ALA A 83 20.66 9.23 9.57
C ALA A 83 21.41 10.35 8.81
N GLY A 84 21.91 11.34 9.53
CA GLY A 84 22.55 12.53 9.01
C GLY A 84 21.55 13.65 8.71
N THR A 85 21.91 14.87 9.09
CA THR A 85 21.07 16.07 8.97
C THR A 85 20.53 16.27 7.56
N ARG A 86 21.39 16.10 6.54
CA ARG A 86 21.00 16.28 5.13
C ARG A 86 19.90 15.29 4.71
N VAL A 87 20.08 14.00 5.02
CA VAL A 87 19.11 12.94 4.68
C VAL A 87 17.79 13.19 5.40
N ALA A 88 17.86 13.51 6.70
CA ALA A 88 16.68 13.82 7.50
C ALA A 88 15.89 15.00 6.93
N MET A 89 16.57 16.08 6.56
CA MET A 89 15.95 17.28 5.96
C MET A 89 15.38 17.02 4.57
N ASP A 90 16.09 16.30 3.71
CA ASP A 90 15.63 15.99 2.35
C ASP A 90 14.35 15.13 2.39
N ILE A 91 14.30 14.12 3.26
CA ILE A 91 13.11 13.29 3.44
C ILE A 91 11.99 14.08 4.12
N GLY A 92 12.30 14.84 5.17
CA GLY A 92 11.33 15.68 5.86
C GLY A 92 10.67 16.68 4.92
N LEU A 93 11.45 17.31 4.03
CA LEU A 93 10.94 18.21 3.01
C LEU A 93 10.04 17.50 2.01
N LYS A 94 10.41 16.31 1.54
CA LYS A 94 9.53 15.52 0.66
C LYS A 94 8.19 15.25 1.36
N LEU A 95 8.22 14.68 2.56
CA LEU A 95 7.00 14.32 3.30
C LEU A 95 6.13 15.53 3.66
N SER A 96 6.73 16.72 3.83
CA SER A 96 5.96 17.94 4.09
C SER A 96 5.02 18.31 2.94
N GLN A 97 5.36 17.91 1.71
CA GLN A 97 4.55 18.16 0.50
C GLN A 97 3.47 17.09 0.25
N HIS A 98 3.44 16.01 1.03
CA HIS A 98 2.42 14.97 0.92
C HIS A 98 1.36 15.09 2.03
N SER A 99 0.35 14.21 2.00
CA SER A 99 -0.65 14.13 3.07
C SER A 99 -0.09 13.46 4.33
N ASP A 100 -0.82 13.59 5.44
CA ASP A 100 -0.47 12.95 6.71
C ASP A 100 -0.38 11.42 6.61
N ALA A 101 -1.16 10.81 5.70
CA ALA A 101 -1.11 9.36 5.46
C ALA A 101 0.29 8.93 4.96
N TYR A 102 0.90 9.67 4.04
CA TYR A 102 2.26 9.37 3.54
C TYR A 102 3.31 9.51 4.65
N ALA A 103 3.24 10.58 5.45
CA ALA A 103 4.15 10.78 6.58
C ALA A 103 4.02 9.69 7.64
N LYS A 104 2.78 9.32 8.00
CA LYS A 104 2.52 8.23 8.95
C LYS A 104 3.00 6.88 8.41
N SER A 105 2.72 6.55 7.14
CA SER A 105 3.20 5.32 6.51
C SER A 105 4.73 5.28 6.45
N PHE A 106 5.39 6.35 6.03
CA PHE A 106 6.86 6.43 6.01
C PHE A 106 7.44 6.15 7.40
N ILE A 107 6.98 6.88 8.42
CA ILE A 107 7.49 6.75 9.79
C ILE A 107 7.22 5.35 10.34
N GLY A 108 6.03 4.80 10.08
CA GLY A 108 5.63 3.45 10.50
C GLY A 108 6.53 2.38 9.88
N LEU A 109 6.69 2.41 8.55
CA LEU A 109 7.58 1.50 7.81
C LEU A 109 9.01 1.61 8.32
N PHE A 110 9.54 2.83 8.45
CA PHE A 110 10.92 3.04 8.89
C PHE A 110 11.16 2.50 10.30
N LYS A 111 10.33 2.88 11.27
CA LYS A 111 10.49 2.45 12.67
C LYS A 111 10.40 0.93 12.81
N LYS A 112 9.40 0.30 12.21
CA LYS A 112 9.24 -1.17 12.30
C LYS A 112 10.30 -1.92 11.50
N SER A 113 10.85 -1.32 10.44
CA SER A 113 12.00 -1.90 9.74
C SER A 113 13.28 -1.82 10.56
N TYR A 114 13.53 -0.69 11.21
CA TYR A 114 14.81 -0.42 11.86
C TYR A 114 14.90 -0.96 13.30
N LEU A 115 13.83 -0.89 14.09
CA LEU A 115 13.91 -1.23 15.51
C LEU A 115 14.08 -2.73 15.73
N LYS A 116 14.95 -3.06 16.69
CA LYS A 116 15.31 -4.44 17.07
C LYS A 116 14.14 -5.32 17.50
N GLU A 117 13.12 -4.73 18.13
CA GLU A 117 11.91 -5.44 18.56
C GLU A 117 11.00 -5.86 17.39
N TYR A 118 11.29 -5.38 16.18
CA TYR A 118 10.55 -5.70 14.96
C TYR A 118 11.46 -6.44 13.96
N PHE A 119 11.97 -5.76 12.92
CA PHE A 119 12.75 -6.42 11.86
C PHE A 119 14.27 -6.27 12.00
N ASP A 120 14.75 -5.37 12.86
CA ASP A 120 16.19 -5.15 13.14
C ASP A 120 17.03 -4.97 11.86
N LEU A 121 16.49 -4.27 10.85
CA LEU A 121 17.21 -4.02 9.60
C LEU A 121 18.17 -2.85 9.77
N ASP A 122 19.22 -2.83 8.97
CA ASP A 122 20.10 -1.66 8.91
C ASP A 122 19.34 -0.42 8.43
N MET A 123 19.89 0.75 8.76
CA MET A 123 19.27 2.04 8.46
C MET A 123 19.04 2.26 6.97
N GLN A 124 19.98 1.84 6.11
CA GLN A 124 19.88 2.07 4.67
C GLN A 124 18.75 1.22 4.07
N THR A 125 18.65 -0.05 4.46
CA THR A 125 17.56 -0.95 4.05
C THR A 125 16.22 -0.44 4.56
N SER A 126 16.14 0.00 5.83
CA SER A 126 14.93 0.56 6.42
C SER A 126 14.44 1.82 5.69
N LEU A 127 15.36 2.72 5.35
CA LEU A 127 15.05 3.93 4.56
C LEU A 127 14.57 3.58 3.15
N LYS A 128 15.19 2.60 2.50
CA LYS A 128 14.82 2.14 1.16
C LYS A 128 13.39 1.59 1.15
N ILE A 129 13.04 0.74 2.11
CA ILE A 129 11.68 0.18 2.23
C ILE A 129 10.67 1.29 2.50
N ALA A 130 10.95 2.13 3.51
CA ALA A 130 10.06 3.22 3.89
C ALA A 130 9.79 4.16 2.70
N THR A 131 10.82 4.58 1.98
CA THR A 131 10.68 5.43 0.78
C THR A 131 9.89 4.71 -0.33
N SER A 132 10.25 3.46 -0.63
CA SER A 132 9.64 2.68 -1.71
C SER A 132 8.13 2.43 -1.54
N LEU A 133 7.67 2.26 -0.30
CA LEU A 133 6.28 1.90 0.03
C LEU A 133 5.48 3.10 0.59
N SER A 134 6.06 4.30 0.57
CA SER A 134 5.34 5.54 0.89
C SER A 134 5.53 6.58 -0.22
N LEU A 135 6.66 7.30 -0.22
CA LEU A 135 6.96 8.39 -1.15
C LEU A 135 6.92 7.97 -2.63
N ASP A 136 7.43 6.78 -2.95
CA ASP A 136 7.50 6.28 -4.33
C ASP A 136 6.33 5.35 -4.69
N TYR A 137 5.38 5.16 -3.77
CA TYR A 137 4.26 4.23 -3.96
C TYR A 137 3.09 4.95 -4.63
N LYS A 138 2.56 4.35 -5.71
CA LYS A 138 1.50 4.98 -6.52
C LYS A 138 0.08 4.65 -6.06
N GLY A 139 -0.06 3.62 -5.21
CA GLY A 139 -1.34 3.16 -4.70
C GLY A 139 -1.71 3.75 -3.34
N ASN A 140 -2.58 3.05 -2.62
CA ASN A 140 -2.95 3.41 -1.25
C ASN A 140 -1.81 3.09 -0.27
N VAL A 141 -1.16 4.12 0.29
CA VAL A 141 -0.04 3.98 1.23
C VAL A 141 -0.40 3.41 2.60
N GLU A 142 -1.65 3.51 3.03
CA GLU A 142 -2.12 2.89 4.28
C GLU A 142 -2.31 1.37 4.07
N GLN A 143 -2.85 1.01 2.90
CA GLN A 143 -2.94 -0.40 2.50
C GLN A 143 -1.55 -1.02 2.32
N ALA A 144 -0.62 -0.31 1.68
CA ALA A 144 0.77 -0.76 1.52
C ALA A 144 1.46 -1.04 2.87
N LEU A 145 1.28 -0.14 3.85
CA LEU A 145 1.77 -0.30 5.21
C LEU A 145 1.20 -1.58 5.86
N SER A 146 -0.12 -1.74 5.78
CA SER A 146 -0.85 -2.90 6.34
C SER A 146 -0.40 -4.21 5.71
N ASP A 147 -0.36 -4.29 4.38
CA ASP A 147 0.04 -5.49 3.66
C ASP A 147 1.50 -5.86 3.89
N TYR A 148 2.39 -4.87 3.95
CA TYR A 148 3.81 -5.08 4.24
C TYR A 148 4.01 -5.77 5.60
N PHE A 149 3.35 -5.27 6.66
CA PHE A 149 3.48 -5.88 7.98
C PHE A 149 2.80 -7.25 8.06
N LYS A 150 1.61 -7.42 7.48
CA LYS A 150 0.94 -8.72 7.47
C LYS A 150 1.78 -9.80 6.79
N VAL A 151 2.36 -9.51 5.62
CA VAL A 151 3.23 -10.46 4.92
C VAL A 151 4.51 -10.73 5.71
N SER A 152 5.13 -9.69 6.27
CA SER A 152 6.37 -9.83 7.06
C SER A 152 6.15 -10.66 8.33
N GLU A 153 5.10 -10.36 9.10
CA GLU A 153 4.74 -11.08 10.34
C GLU A 153 4.37 -12.53 10.05
N PHE A 154 3.62 -12.78 8.98
CA PHE A 154 3.31 -14.14 8.52
C PHE A 154 4.58 -14.92 8.18
N CYS A 155 5.51 -14.29 7.46
CA CYS A 155 6.76 -14.90 7.02
C CYS A 155 7.73 -15.22 8.17
N ILE A 156 7.75 -14.38 9.22
CA ILE A 156 8.54 -14.62 10.44
C ILE A 156 7.86 -15.65 11.35
N GLY A 157 6.53 -15.73 11.29
CA GLY A 157 5.74 -16.66 12.07
C GLY A 157 6.11 -18.13 11.85
N LYS A 158 5.71 -19.00 12.78
CA LYS A 158 6.08 -20.42 12.81
C LYS A 158 5.74 -21.21 11.53
N GLU A 159 4.75 -20.76 10.77
CA GLU A 159 4.32 -21.41 9.52
C GLU A 159 5.38 -21.32 8.40
N VAL A 160 6.18 -20.26 8.39
CA VAL A 160 7.18 -19.98 7.34
C VAL A 160 8.59 -19.91 7.94
N ASN A 161 8.72 -19.25 9.10
CA ASN A 161 9.92 -19.19 9.94
C ASN A 161 11.19 -18.75 9.19
N LEU A 162 11.08 -17.71 8.37
CA LEU A 162 12.22 -17.12 7.66
C LEU A 162 12.85 -15.96 8.45
N PRO A 163 14.15 -15.68 8.24
CA PRO A 163 14.81 -14.53 8.86
C PRO A 163 14.10 -13.19 8.55
N PRO A 164 13.96 -12.27 9.53
CA PRO A 164 13.28 -10.99 9.35
C PRO A 164 13.72 -10.17 8.11
N PRO A 165 15.03 -10.06 7.78
CA PRO A 165 15.45 -9.35 6.57
C PRO A 165 14.91 -9.94 5.27
N ILE A 166 14.83 -11.27 5.19
CA ILE A 166 14.30 -11.97 4.02
C ILE A 166 12.78 -11.71 3.91
N CYS A 167 12.07 -11.74 5.05
CA CYS A 167 10.65 -11.46 5.10
C CYS A 167 10.29 -10.02 4.73
N ALA A 168 11.07 -9.05 5.21
CA ALA A 168 10.92 -7.64 4.85
C ALA A 168 11.09 -7.42 3.34
N GLN A 169 12.13 -8.02 2.73
CA GLN A 169 12.33 -7.93 1.29
C GLN A 169 11.19 -8.59 0.51
N LEU A 170 10.78 -9.80 0.92
CA LEU A 170 9.66 -10.51 0.30
C LEU A 170 8.36 -9.67 0.34
N ALA A 171 8.05 -9.10 1.51
CA ALA A 171 6.90 -8.24 1.70
C ALA A 171 6.97 -6.98 0.82
N GLN A 172 8.14 -6.34 0.76
CA GLN A 172 8.35 -5.18 -0.11
C GLN A 172 8.07 -5.52 -1.58
N GLU A 173 8.61 -6.63 -2.08
CA GLU A 173 8.41 -7.06 -3.47
C GLU A 173 6.93 -7.35 -3.77
N ILE A 174 6.24 -8.08 -2.89
CA ILE A 174 4.83 -8.43 -3.06
C ILE A 174 3.95 -7.17 -3.09
N VAL A 175 4.14 -6.26 -2.14
CA VAL A 175 3.37 -5.02 -2.05
C VAL A 175 3.67 -4.11 -3.24
N LYS A 176 4.94 -3.94 -3.62
CA LYS A 176 5.32 -3.04 -4.72
C LYS A 176 4.78 -3.53 -6.07
N ASN A 177 4.78 -4.84 -6.32
CA ASN A 177 4.23 -5.42 -7.55
C ASN A 177 2.71 -5.27 -7.66
N ASN A 178 2.04 -4.94 -6.57
CA ASN A 178 0.59 -4.77 -6.50
C ASN A 178 0.19 -3.29 -6.24
N GLU A 179 1.05 -2.32 -6.58
CA GLU A 179 0.78 -0.90 -6.33
C GLU A 179 -0.47 -0.34 -7.03
N HIS A 180 -0.96 -1.04 -8.07
CA HIS A 180 -2.16 -0.69 -8.81
C HIS A 180 -3.44 -1.37 -8.28
N SER A 181 -3.30 -2.34 -7.38
CA SER A 181 -4.45 -3.06 -6.82
C SER A 181 -5.17 -2.20 -5.79
N THR A 182 -6.51 -2.26 -5.81
CA THR A 182 -7.38 -1.72 -4.76
C THR A 182 -7.64 -2.71 -3.63
N HIS A 183 -7.26 -3.98 -3.81
CA HIS A 183 -7.45 -5.07 -2.86
C HIS A 183 -6.16 -5.40 -2.11
N SER A 184 -6.30 -5.89 -0.87
CA SER A 184 -5.19 -6.36 -0.04
C SER A 184 -4.49 -7.55 -0.68
N VAL A 185 -3.19 -7.39 -0.94
CA VAL A 185 -2.35 -8.47 -1.50
C VAL A 185 -1.93 -9.46 -0.43
N ALA A 186 -1.81 -9.03 0.84
CA ALA A 186 -1.34 -9.88 1.92
C ALA A 186 -2.27 -11.07 2.18
N GLU A 187 -3.58 -10.83 2.25
CA GLU A 187 -4.56 -11.88 2.49
C GLU A 187 -4.60 -12.89 1.33
N ALA A 188 -4.49 -12.41 0.09
CA ALA A 188 -4.41 -13.28 -1.09
C ALA A 188 -3.15 -14.15 -1.05
N PHE A 189 -1.99 -13.55 -0.72
CA PHE A 189 -0.71 -14.24 -0.66
C PHE A 189 -0.71 -15.36 0.40
N ILE A 190 -1.15 -15.03 1.62
CA ILE A 190 -1.23 -15.99 2.74
C ILE A 190 -2.21 -17.12 2.40
N ARG A 191 -3.35 -16.79 1.80
CA ARG A 191 -4.36 -17.78 1.41
C ARG A 191 -3.84 -18.79 0.40
N VAL A 192 -3.08 -18.34 -0.61
CA VAL A 192 -2.45 -19.26 -1.59
C VAL A 192 -1.39 -20.12 -0.90
N TYR A 193 -0.57 -19.54 -0.02
CA TYR A 193 0.48 -20.30 0.67
C TYR A 193 -0.12 -21.42 1.51
N ARG A 194 -1.11 -21.10 2.34
CA ARG A 194 -1.79 -22.09 3.19
C ARG A 194 -2.47 -23.16 2.36
N PHE A 195 -3.15 -22.77 1.28
CA PHE A 195 -3.73 -23.75 0.36
C PHE A 195 -2.70 -24.74 -0.20
N VAL A 196 -1.52 -24.25 -0.61
CA VAL A 196 -0.42 -25.12 -1.08
C VAL A 196 0.08 -26.04 0.02
N GLN A 197 0.26 -25.54 1.25
CA GLN A 197 0.78 -26.33 2.38
C GLN A 197 -0.22 -27.36 2.93
N GLU A 198 -1.52 -27.06 2.87
CA GLU A 198 -2.59 -27.90 3.41
C GLU A 198 -3.11 -28.94 2.41
N THR A 199 -2.90 -28.71 1.11
CA THR A 199 -3.34 -29.63 0.06
C THR A 199 -2.30 -30.72 -0.17
N GLU A 200 -2.55 -31.93 0.32
CA GLU A 200 -1.58 -33.05 0.28
C GLU A 200 -0.95 -33.28 -1.10
N SER A 201 -1.73 -33.18 -2.17
CA SER A 201 -1.26 -33.36 -3.55
C SER A 201 -0.44 -32.20 -4.13
N LEU A 202 -0.47 -31.04 -3.48
CA LEU A 202 0.24 -29.81 -3.86
C LEU A 202 1.33 -29.41 -2.85
N LYS A 203 1.36 -30.10 -1.70
CA LYS A 203 2.26 -29.80 -0.60
C LYS A 203 3.70 -29.85 -1.08
N SER A 204 4.39 -28.74 -0.87
CA SER A 204 5.73 -28.50 -1.40
C SER A 204 6.62 -27.85 -0.33
N PRO A 205 7.95 -27.89 -0.49
CA PRO A 205 8.86 -27.16 0.38
C PRO A 205 8.45 -25.69 0.52
N VAL A 206 8.70 -25.09 1.69
CA VAL A 206 8.34 -23.69 2.00
C VAL A 206 8.75 -22.72 0.89
N LYS A 207 9.97 -22.88 0.35
CA LYS A 207 10.49 -22.06 -0.75
C LYS A 207 9.59 -22.11 -2.00
N ASP A 208 9.12 -23.29 -2.36
CA ASP A 208 8.30 -23.49 -3.56
C ASP A 208 6.87 -22.97 -3.33
N ALA A 209 6.31 -23.21 -2.14
CA ALA A 209 5.00 -22.65 -1.78
C ALA A 209 5.01 -21.11 -1.78
N LEU A 210 6.06 -20.47 -1.25
CA LEU A 210 6.24 -19.02 -1.35
C LEU A 210 6.35 -18.55 -2.80
N ALA A 211 7.10 -19.29 -3.64
CA ALA A 211 7.24 -18.95 -5.06
C ALA A 211 5.91 -19.06 -5.82
N ILE A 212 5.11 -20.11 -5.55
CA ILE A 212 3.76 -20.27 -6.09
C ILE A 212 2.89 -19.09 -5.66
N SER A 213 2.82 -18.80 -4.36
CA SER A 213 2.01 -17.69 -3.84
C SER A 213 2.38 -16.35 -4.44
N ARG A 214 3.68 -16.04 -4.54
CA ARG A 214 4.17 -14.83 -5.21
C ARG A 214 3.74 -14.77 -6.66
N LYS A 215 3.90 -15.85 -7.41
CA LYS A 215 3.53 -15.91 -8.82
C LYS A 215 2.04 -15.67 -9.03
N VAL A 216 1.21 -16.25 -8.17
CA VAL A 216 -0.25 -16.09 -8.25
C VAL A 216 -0.66 -14.65 -7.97
N VAL A 217 -0.20 -14.06 -6.88
CA VAL A 217 -0.59 -12.68 -6.51
C VAL A 217 0.14 -11.58 -7.28
N ALA A 218 1.16 -11.92 -8.08
CA ALA A 218 1.80 -10.96 -8.97
C ALA A 218 0.90 -10.53 -10.13
N VAL A 219 -0.15 -11.31 -10.44
CA VAL A 219 -1.12 -10.98 -11.50
C VAL A 219 -2.19 -10.03 -10.96
N ASP A 220 -2.87 -10.44 -9.89
CA ASP A 220 -3.87 -9.65 -9.15
C ASP A 220 -4.23 -10.40 -7.85
N PRO A 221 -4.59 -9.74 -6.74
CA PRO A 221 -5.00 -10.44 -5.52
C PRO A 221 -6.20 -11.39 -5.71
N ASN A 222 -7.09 -11.13 -6.67
CA ASN A 222 -8.21 -12.02 -7.00
C ASN A 222 -7.75 -13.31 -7.69
N ALA A 223 -6.55 -13.34 -8.27
CA ALA A 223 -6.00 -14.51 -8.91
C ALA A 223 -5.80 -15.67 -7.92
N ALA A 224 -5.66 -15.37 -6.63
CA ALA A 224 -5.68 -16.37 -5.57
C ALA A 224 -6.96 -17.21 -5.56
N THR A 225 -8.13 -16.60 -5.79
CA THR A 225 -9.40 -17.36 -5.84
C THR A 225 -9.44 -18.24 -7.08
N ASN A 226 -9.11 -17.70 -8.25
CA ASN A 226 -9.03 -18.45 -9.50
C ASN A 226 -8.06 -19.64 -9.42
N PHE A 227 -6.90 -19.44 -8.80
CA PHE A 227 -5.91 -20.50 -8.58
C PHE A 227 -6.49 -21.63 -7.72
N ILE A 228 -7.06 -21.28 -6.56
CA ILE A 228 -7.56 -22.26 -5.58
C ILE A 228 -8.76 -23.02 -6.14
N GLU A 229 -9.73 -22.32 -6.72
CA GLU A 229 -10.93 -22.94 -7.30
C GLU A 229 -10.59 -23.79 -8.52
N GLY A 230 -9.71 -23.28 -9.40
CA GLY A 230 -9.23 -24.01 -10.56
C GLY A 230 -8.54 -25.31 -10.18
N TYR A 231 -7.66 -25.30 -9.16
CA TYR A 231 -7.00 -26.50 -8.66
C TYR A 231 -8.00 -27.48 -8.04
N LYS A 232 -8.87 -27.00 -7.14
CA LYS A 232 -9.86 -27.83 -6.44
C LYS A 232 -10.81 -28.52 -7.42
N TYR A 233 -11.29 -27.81 -8.43
CA TYR A 233 -12.16 -28.40 -9.45
C TYR A 233 -11.41 -29.44 -10.28
N ALA A 234 -10.19 -29.13 -10.74
CA ALA A 234 -9.39 -30.02 -11.58
C ALA A 234 -9.13 -31.38 -10.92
N ILE A 235 -8.75 -31.39 -9.65
CA ILE A 235 -8.35 -32.62 -8.96
C ILE A 235 -9.54 -33.44 -8.40
N SER A 236 -10.71 -32.81 -8.24
CA SER A 236 -11.83 -33.47 -7.58
C SER A 236 -12.45 -34.61 -8.41
N GLU A 237 -12.97 -35.64 -7.73
CA GLU A 237 -13.72 -36.74 -8.35
C GLU A 237 -15.00 -36.30 -9.08
N LYS A 238 -15.58 -35.16 -8.71
CA LYS A 238 -16.75 -34.59 -9.39
C LYS A 238 -16.38 -33.57 -10.47
N GLY A 239 -15.10 -33.26 -10.64
CA GLY A 239 -14.57 -32.32 -11.61
C GLY A 239 -13.83 -33.03 -12.74
N LEU A 240 -12.59 -32.61 -13.03
CA LEU A 240 -11.85 -33.10 -14.19
C LEU A 240 -11.02 -34.37 -13.94
N LYS A 241 -10.84 -34.75 -12.67
CA LYS A 241 -10.03 -35.92 -12.26
C LYS A 241 -8.60 -35.87 -12.79
N PHE A 242 -8.03 -34.68 -12.87
CA PHE A 242 -6.66 -34.46 -13.31
C PHE A 242 -5.65 -34.94 -12.25
N SER A 243 -4.45 -35.29 -12.70
CA SER A 243 -3.32 -35.45 -11.78
C SER A 243 -2.97 -34.11 -11.10
N ALA A 244 -2.18 -34.14 -10.03
CA ALA A 244 -1.74 -32.94 -9.34
C ALA A 244 -1.05 -31.94 -10.29
N GLN A 245 -0.17 -32.42 -11.17
CA GLN A 245 0.54 -31.58 -12.13
C GLN A 245 -0.39 -30.96 -13.18
N GLN A 246 -1.35 -31.72 -13.68
CA GLN A 246 -2.36 -31.21 -14.62
C GLN A 246 -3.28 -30.18 -13.94
N SER A 247 -3.65 -30.42 -12.69
CA SER A 247 -4.46 -29.51 -11.87
C SER A 247 -3.73 -28.20 -11.58
N LEU A 248 -2.44 -28.25 -11.25
CA LEU A 248 -1.60 -27.09 -11.07
C LEU A 248 -1.45 -26.28 -12.38
N THR A 249 -1.30 -26.97 -13.51
CA THR A 249 -1.24 -26.33 -14.83
C THR A 249 -2.52 -25.57 -15.13
N LEU A 250 -3.70 -26.18 -14.89
CA LEU A 250 -4.98 -25.51 -15.08
C LEU A 250 -5.13 -24.31 -14.12
N ALA A 251 -4.74 -24.47 -12.86
CA ALA A 251 -4.82 -23.38 -11.87
C ALA A 251 -4.02 -22.15 -12.31
N TYR A 252 -2.82 -22.34 -12.87
CA TYR A 252 -2.05 -21.24 -13.46
C TYR A 252 -2.73 -20.61 -14.67
N GLN A 253 -3.37 -21.40 -15.54
CA GLN A 253 -4.15 -20.85 -16.65
C GLN A 253 -5.34 -20.01 -16.16
N MET A 254 -5.94 -20.34 -15.02
CA MET A 254 -7.02 -19.53 -14.44
C MET A 254 -6.50 -18.22 -13.83
N VAL A 255 -5.28 -18.23 -13.29
CA VAL A 255 -4.56 -17.02 -12.82
C VAL A 255 -4.29 -16.07 -13.97
N GLU A 256 -3.77 -16.57 -15.10
CA GLU A 256 -3.49 -15.75 -16.29
C GLU A 256 -4.74 -15.09 -16.88
N ARG A 257 -5.93 -15.63 -16.58
CA ARG A 257 -7.23 -15.07 -17.02
C ARG A 257 -7.81 -14.06 -16.05
N THR A 258 -7.20 -13.82 -14.89
CA THR A 258 -7.73 -12.89 -13.88
C THR A 258 -7.68 -11.44 -14.36
N SER A 259 -6.61 -11.04 -15.05
CA SER A 259 -6.50 -9.72 -15.65
C SER A 259 -7.11 -9.76 -17.06
N VAL A 260 -8.29 -9.15 -17.22
CA VAL A 260 -8.80 -8.84 -18.56
C VAL A 260 -7.96 -7.68 -19.09
N PRO A 261 -7.25 -7.80 -20.23
CA PRO A 261 -6.60 -6.65 -20.83
C PRO A 261 -7.66 -5.58 -21.07
N GLU A 262 -7.41 -4.34 -20.61
CA GLU A 262 -8.27 -3.20 -20.93
C GLU A 262 -8.51 -3.21 -22.44
N ASN A 263 -9.76 -3.42 -22.85
CA ASN A 263 -10.10 -3.46 -24.26
C ASN A 263 -9.78 -2.08 -24.87
N PRO A 264 -8.81 -1.96 -25.80
CA PRO A 264 -8.38 -0.68 -26.35
C PRO A 264 -9.51 0.08 -27.07
N LEU A 265 -10.61 -0.60 -27.39
CA LEU A 265 -11.75 -0.06 -28.12
C LEU A 265 -12.60 0.96 -27.34
N ASN A 266 -12.36 1.15 -26.04
CA ASN A 266 -13.09 2.14 -25.23
C ASN A 266 -12.29 3.43 -24.92
N SER A 267 -11.05 3.59 -25.38
CA SER A 267 -10.25 4.80 -25.13
C SER A 267 -10.37 5.89 -26.20
N GLU A 268 -11.06 5.65 -27.31
CA GLU A 268 -11.16 6.61 -28.44
C GLU A 268 -12.46 7.43 -28.50
N THR A 269 -13.49 7.11 -27.70
CA THR A 269 -14.81 7.79 -27.79
C THR A 269 -14.95 9.10 -27.03
N ASN A 270 -13.90 9.61 -26.35
CA ASN A 270 -13.96 10.88 -25.59
C ASN A 270 -13.07 12.00 -26.14
N ARG A 271 -12.74 12.00 -27.45
CA ARG A 271 -12.18 13.17 -28.14
C ARG A 271 -13.20 13.73 -29.13
N MET A 272 -14.21 14.44 -28.64
CA MET A 272 -14.92 15.40 -29.50
C MET A 272 -13.97 16.56 -29.81
N PRO A 273 -13.76 16.93 -31.08
CA PRO A 273 -13.02 18.13 -31.43
C PRO A 273 -13.87 19.36 -31.09
N ALA A 274 -13.26 20.32 -30.40
CA ALA A 274 -13.84 21.66 -30.23
C ALA A 274 -14.06 22.27 -31.62
N SER A 275 -15.33 22.56 -31.94
CA SER A 275 -15.69 23.33 -33.12
C SER A 275 -15.25 24.78 -32.97
N LYS A 276 -14.74 25.33 -34.08
CA LYS A 276 -14.32 26.72 -34.28
C LYS A 276 -15.38 27.76 -33.94
#